data_AF-A0A9Q1J5G9-F1
#
_entry.id   AF-A0A9Q1J5G9-F1
#
_cell.length_a   1.000
_cell.length_b   1.000
_cell.length_c   1.000
_cell.angle_alpha   90.00
_cell.angle_beta   90.00
_cell.angle_gamma   90.00
#
_symmetry.space_group_name_H-M   'P 1'
#
loop_
_entity.id
_entity.type
_entity.pdbx_description
1 polymer ?
#
loop_
_entity_poly.entity_id
_entity_poly.type
_entity_poly.pdbx_seq_one_letter_code
_entity_poly.pdbx_strand_id
1 'polypeptide(L)'
;MVHNLPNEMAENGTDCELPQRRVGSKELQNGSFPDSASLSERKRRDREERLALVLWRKPILTLQYFFLETLITLKEWAWRLWQRRGTVFSLLLVFVSFSVAYSIEGTHQKYVEYLEKKFLWCAYWVGLGILSSVGLGTGLHTFLLYLGPHIASVTLAAYECGSVSFPEPPYPDQIICPDEQALEGSITLWTIMSKVRLEACMWGAGTAIGELPPYFMARAARLSGADPDDEDYEEFEEMLEQAETAQDIATRAKLGVQNMVQKVGFFWNSSLRLYS
;
A
#
# COMPACT_ATOMS: atom_id res chain seq x y z
N MET A 1 72.72 18.96 4.29
CA MET A 1 72.21 19.44 5.60
C MET A 1 70.84 18.79 5.83
N VAL A 2 70.27 18.87 7.03
CA VAL A 2 69.24 17.92 7.52
C VAL A 2 67.94 18.62 7.94
N HIS A 3 66.80 17.95 7.71
CA HIS A 3 65.40 18.36 8.01
C HIS A 3 64.88 19.59 7.20
N ASN A 4 63.59 19.71 6.81
CA ASN A 4 62.39 18.90 7.09
C ASN A 4 61.38 18.83 5.90
N LEU A 5 60.43 17.89 5.99
CA LEU A 5 59.16 17.75 5.23
C LEU A 5 58.00 17.84 6.25
N PRO A 6 56.68 17.81 5.90
CA PRO A 6 55.97 17.95 4.60
C PRO A 6 54.90 19.10 4.69
N ASN A 7 53.73 19.21 4.03
CA ASN A 7 53.02 18.52 2.93
C ASN A 7 52.00 19.49 2.25
N GLU A 8 51.26 19.04 1.21
CA GLU A 8 49.86 19.33 0.79
C GLU A 8 49.27 20.78 0.83
N MET A 9 48.38 21.24 -0.09
CA MET A 9 47.60 20.56 -1.15
C MET A 9 47.26 21.52 -2.33
N ALA A 10 46.31 21.12 -3.21
CA ALA A 10 45.81 21.82 -4.42
C ALA A 10 44.97 23.10 -4.10
N GLU A 11 44.46 23.95 -5.02
CA GLU A 11 43.97 23.74 -6.40
C GLU A 11 44.16 24.93 -7.39
N ASN A 12 43.88 24.69 -8.68
CA ASN A 12 43.42 25.69 -9.67
C ASN A 12 41.98 26.17 -9.31
N GLY A 13 41.39 27.25 -9.82
CA GLY A 13 41.70 28.12 -10.96
C GLY A 13 40.46 28.26 -11.87
N THR A 14 40.23 29.44 -12.49
CA THR A 14 39.01 29.84 -13.26
C THR A 14 37.71 29.93 -12.45
N ASP A 15 36.74 30.81 -12.72
CA ASP A 15 36.71 31.99 -13.62
C ASP A 15 35.78 33.08 -13.06
N CYS A 16 35.87 34.33 -13.56
CA CYS A 16 35.08 35.48 -13.07
C CYS A 16 34.61 36.42 -14.19
N GLU A 17 33.52 36.09 -14.87
CA GLU A 17 32.90 36.99 -15.86
C GLU A 17 32.12 38.16 -15.21
N LEU A 18 32.36 39.39 -15.70
CA LEU A 18 31.60 40.60 -15.32
C LEU A 18 30.45 40.87 -16.31
N PRO A 19 29.21 41.09 -15.86
CA PRO A 19 28.13 41.59 -16.71
C PRO A 19 28.42 43.02 -17.23
N GLN A 20 28.40 43.21 -18.55
CA GLN A 20 28.80 44.48 -19.16
C GLN A 20 27.70 45.58 -19.03
N ARG A 21 28.03 46.67 -18.36
CA ARG A 21 27.14 47.82 -18.11
C ARG A 21 26.97 48.71 -19.35
N ARG A 22 25.73 48.91 -19.83
CA ARG A 22 25.34 50.02 -20.72
C ARG A 22 24.24 50.87 -20.07
N VAL A 23 24.25 52.18 -20.36
CA VAL A 23 23.32 53.19 -19.82
C VAL A 23 22.84 54.09 -20.97
N GLY A 24 21.56 54.47 -20.97
CA GLY A 24 20.92 55.24 -22.04
C GLY A 24 19.58 54.60 -22.45
N SER A 25 18.51 54.66 -21.65
CA SER A 25 17.70 55.85 -21.29
C SER A 25 16.70 56.27 -22.37
N LYS A 26 15.44 55.81 -22.23
CA LYS A 26 14.24 56.67 -22.09
C LYS A 26 12.95 55.87 -21.87
N GLU A 27 12.36 56.10 -20.70
CA GLU A 27 10.94 56.46 -20.52
C GLU A 27 9.87 55.78 -21.39
N LEU A 28 9.19 54.77 -20.83
CA LEU A 28 7.75 54.61 -20.94
C LEU A 28 7.22 53.71 -19.80
N GLN A 29 6.72 54.32 -18.73
CA GLN A 29 5.85 53.62 -17.78
C GLN A 29 4.48 53.45 -18.43
N ASN A 30 4.01 52.20 -18.56
CA ASN A 30 2.63 51.77 -18.25
C ASN A 30 2.44 50.30 -18.67
N GLY A 31 2.69 49.41 -17.72
CA GLY A 31 2.34 47.99 -17.81
C GLY A 31 1.97 47.52 -16.41
N SER A 32 0.68 47.53 -16.08
CA SER A 32 0.24 47.07 -14.76
C SER A 32 0.54 45.59 -14.64
N PHE A 33 1.38 45.22 -13.68
CA PHE A 33 1.31 43.89 -13.11
C PHE A 33 -0.13 43.71 -12.58
N PRO A 34 -0.80 42.58 -12.84
CA PRO A 34 -2.04 42.28 -12.13
C PRO A 34 -1.69 42.08 -10.66
N ASP A 35 -2.31 42.85 -9.75
CA ASP A 35 -1.96 42.83 -8.33
C ASP A 35 -1.95 41.38 -7.81
N SER A 36 -0.85 40.97 -7.18
CA SER A 36 -0.78 39.68 -6.48
C SER A 36 -1.88 39.57 -5.43
N ALA A 37 -2.19 40.68 -4.75
CA ALA A 37 -3.33 40.82 -3.85
C ALA A 37 -4.69 40.62 -4.54
N SER A 38 -4.87 41.03 -5.81
CA SER A 38 -6.11 40.78 -6.55
C SER A 38 -6.23 39.33 -7.03
N LEU A 39 -5.10 38.68 -7.30
CA LEU A 39 -5.05 37.26 -7.65
C LEU A 39 -5.30 36.39 -6.43
N SER A 40 -4.73 36.72 -5.26
CA SER A 40 -5.03 36.03 -4.00
C SER A 40 -6.46 36.29 -3.50
N GLU A 41 -7.00 37.50 -3.64
CA GLU A 41 -8.41 37.80 -3.31
C GLU A 41 -9.39 37.05 -4.23
N ARG A 42 -9.06 36.88 -5.52
CA ARG A 42 -9.80 35.99 -6.43
C ARG A 42 -9.66 34.53 -6.02
N LYS A 43 -8.43 34.04 -5.80
CA LYS A 43 -8.18 32.66 -5.35
C LYS A 43 -8.92 32.35 -4.05
N ARG A 44 -8.99 33.30 -3.10
CA ARG A 44 -9.74 33.14 -1.85
C ARG A 44 -11.26 33.11 -2.08
N ARG A 45 -11.81 33.93 -2.98
CA ARG A 45 -13.24 33.81 -3.37
C ARG A 45 -13.53 32.49 -4.08
N ASP A 46 -12.66 32.04 -4.97
CA ASP A 46 -12.78 30.73 -5.62
C ASP A 46 -12.67 29.59 -4.58
N ARG A 47 -11.84 29.75 -3.53
CA ARG A 47 -11.74 28.84 -2.36
C ARG A 47 -13.02 28.86 -1.53
N GLU A 48 -13.55 30.04 -1.19
CA GLU A 48 -14.82 30.24 -0.48
C GLU A 48 -16.02 29.65 -1.26
N GLU A 49 -16.06 29.79 -2.60
CA GLU A 49 -17.08 29.19 -3.45
C GLU A 49 -16.93 27.66 -3.58
N ARG A 50 -15.70 27.12 -3.67
CA ARG A 50 -15.42 25.67 -3.63
C ARG A 50 -15.83 25.06 -2.29
N LEU A 51 -15.48 25.69 -1.17
CA LEU A 51 -15.92 25.30 0.17
C LEU A 51 -17.44 25.42 0.36
N ALA A 52 -18.12 26.27 -0.43
CA ALA A 52 -19.59 26.35 -0.45
C ALA A 52 -20.26 25.23 -1.29
N LEU A 53 -19.52 24.48 -2.11
CA LEU A 53 -20.01 23.34 -2.92
C LEU A 53 -20.11 22.03 -2.13
N VAL A 54 -20.24 22.07 -0.79
CA VAL A 54 -20.58 20.90 0.02
C VAL A 54 -21.81 20.20 -0.56
N LEU A 55 -21.70 18.89 -0.78
CA LEU A 55 -22.70 18.10 -1.50
C LEU A 55 -24.11 18.18 -0.87
N TRP A 56 -24.17 18.37 0.45
CA TRP A 56 -25.41 18.59 1.23
C TRP A 56 -26.04 19.98 1.08
N ARG A 57 -25.30 21.00 0.64
CA ARG A 57 -25.76 22.41 0.65
C ARG A 57 -26.46 22.84 -0.65
N LYS A 58 -26.08 22.26 -1.79
CA LYS A 58 -26.72 22.48 -3.10
C LYS A 58 -26.75 21.19 -3.95
N PRO A 59 -27.38 20.09 -3.46
CA PRO A 59 -27.21 18.75 -4.02
C PRO A 59 -27.53 18.59 -5.51
N ILE A 60 -28.48 19.35 -6.05
CA ILE A 60 -28.85 19.29 -7.48
C ILE A 60 -27.78 19.97 -8.36
N LEU A 61 -27.21 21.09 -7.89
CA LEU A 61 -26.25 21.90 -8.65
C LEU A 61 -24.85 21.26 -8.65
N THR A 62 -24.40 20.76 -7.49
CA THR A 62 -23.14 20.02 -7.37
C THR A 62 -23.17 18.76 -8.23
N LEU A 63 -24.27 18.01 -8.21
CA LEU A 63 -24.49 16.83 -9.03
C LEU A 63 -24.52 17.16 -10.53
N GLN A 64 -25.15 18.26 -10.96
CA GLN A 64 -25.12 18.69 -12.36
C GLN A 64 -23.70 19.03 -12.85
N TYR A 65 -22.91 19.79 -12.07
CA TYR A 65 -21.53 20.07 -12.43
C TYR A 65 -20.65 18.82 -12.41
N PHE A 66 -20.82 17.93 -11.43
CA PHE A 66 -20.11 16.64 -11.36
C PHE A 66 -20.41 15.77 -12.58
N PHE A 67 -21.68 15.65 -13.01
CA PHE A 67 -22.02 14.91 -14.22
C PHE A 67 -21.46 15.57 -15.49
N LEU A 68 -21.46 16.90 -15.58
CA LEU A 68 -20.88 17.61 -16.73
C LEU A 68 -19.37 17.39 -16.82
N GLU A 69 -18.63 17.54 -15.71
CA GLU A 69 -17.18 17.32 -15.65
C GLU A 69 -16.82 15.85 -15.93
N THR A 70 -17.60 14.92 -15.38
CA THR A 70 -17.49 13.47 -15.67
C THR A 70 -17.70 13.20 -17.15
N LEU A 71 -18.69 13.84 -17.80
CA LEU A 71 -18.95 13.68 -19.23
C LEU A 71 -17.86 14.31 -20.11
N ILE A 72 -17.32 15.47 -19.75
CA ILE A 72 -16.19 16.10 -20.45
C ILE A 72 -14.95 15.21 -20.35
N THR A 73 -14.64 14.75 -19.14
CA THR A 73 -13.55 13.82 -18.84
C THR A 73 -13.72 12.51 -19.63
N LEU A 74 -14.91 11.89 -19.60
CA LEU A 74 -15.22 10.70 -20.39
C LEU A 74 -15.05 10.94 -21.90
N LYS A 75 -15.46 12.11 -22.43
CA LYS A 75 -15.24 12.46 -23.85
C LYS A 75 -13.75 12.51 -24.18
N GLU A 76 -12.92 13.03 -23.28
CA GLU A 76 -11.49 13.13 -23.53
C GLU A 76 -10.80 11.76 -23.41
N TRP A 77 -11.12 10.96 -22.39
CA TRP A 77 -10.66 9.57 -22.30
C TRP A 77 -11.10 8.77 -23.54
N ALA A 78 -12.36 8.89 -23.97
CA ALA A 78 -12.85 8.24 -25.18
C ALA A 78 -12.11 8.70 -26.44
N TRP A 79 -11.80 10.00 -26.57
CA TRP A 79 -11.00 10.51 -27.69
C TRP A 79 -9.55 9.98 -27.68
N ARG A 80 -8.88 10.02 -26.51
CA ARG A 80 -7.53 9.45 -26.30
C ARG A 80 -7.51 7.94 -26.60
N LEU A 81 -8.55 7.21 -26.19
CA LEU A 81 -8.74 5.78 -26.42
C LEU A 81 -9.00 5.47 -27.91
N TRP A 82 -9.80 6.29 -28.59
CA TRP A 82 -10.07 6.21 -30.02
C TRP A 82 -8.83 6.54 -30.88
N GLN A 83 -8.04 7.53 -30.47
CA GLN A 83 -6.76 7.85 -31.09
C GLN A 83 -5.75 6.70 -30.94
N ARG A 84 -5.84 5.92 -29.84
CA ARG A 84 -5.08 4.68 -29.61
C ARG A 84 -5.85 3.41 -30.00
N ARG A 85 -6.89 3.50 -30.86
CA ARG A 85 -7.77 2.36 -31.22
C ARG A 85 -7.03 1.06 -31.55
N GLY A 86 -5.89 1.12 -32.26
CA GLY A 86 -5.09 -0.06 -32.60
C GLY A 86 -4.55 -0.80 -31.36
N THR A 87 -4.01 -0.07 -30.38
CA THR A 87 -3.57 -0.64 -29.10
C THR A 87 -4.74 -1.21 -28.31
N VAL A 88 -5.88 -0.52 -28.30
CA VAL A 88 -7.08 -0.94 -27.57
C VAL A 88 -7.67 -2.21 -28.18
N PHE A 89 -7.86 -2.27 -29.50
CA PHE A 89 -8.28 -3.48 -30.20
C PHE A 89 -7.26 -4.62 -30.04
N SER A 90 -5.96 -4.33 -30.00
CA SER A 90 -4.93 -5.36 -29.75
C SER A 90 -5.03 -5.93 -28.33
N LEU A 91 -5.22 -5.10 -27.31
CA LEU A 91 -5.41 -5.54 -25.93
C LEU A 91 -6.72 -6.32 -25.76
N LEU A 92 -7.80 -5.84 -26.38
CA LEU A 92 -9.12 -6.49 -26.35
C LEU A 92 -9.10 -7.84 -27.10
N LEU A 93 -8.40 -7.93 -28.23
CA LEU A 93 -8.16 -9.18 -28.96
C LEU A 93 -7.35 -10.18 -28.11
N VAL A 94 -6.27 -9.73 -27.46
CA VAL A 94 -5.48 -10.57 -26.55
C VAL A 94 -6.34 -11.05 -25.38
N PHE A 95 -7.11 -10.16 -24.74
CA PHE A 95 -8.01 -10.52 -23.64
C PHE A 95 -9.07 -11.53 -24.08
N VAL A 96 -9.75 -11.31 -25.20
CA VAL A 96 -10.73 -12.26 -25.76
C VAL A 96 -10.07 -13.59 -26.12
N SER A 97 -8.88 -13.60 -26.71
CA SER A 97 -8.15 -14.84 -27.01
C SER A 97 -7.78 -15.62 -25.74
N PHE A 98 -7.45 -14.91 -24.65
CA PHE A 98 -7.17 -15.50 -23.35
C PHE A 98 -8.44 -16.04 -22.67
N SER A 99 -9.55 -15.30 -22.71
CA SER A 99 -10.85 -15.77 -22.24
C SER A 99 -11.35 -16.98 -23.02
N VAL A 100 -11.20 -17.00 -24.35
CA VAL A 100 -11.54 -18.17 -25.18
C VAL A 100 -10.63 -19.36 -24.85
N ALA A 101 -9.33 -19.15 -24.66
CA ALA A 101 -8.41 -20.21 -24.23
C ALA A 101 -8.70 -20.73 -22.81
N TYR A 102 -9.28 -19.90 -21.94
CA TYR A 102 -9.77 -20.29 -20.61
C TYR A 102 -11.08 -21.09 -20.67
N SER A 103 -11.99 -20.73 -21.59
CA SER A 103 -13.29 -21.38 -21.78
C SER A 103 -13.26 -22.67 -22.63
N ILE A 104 -12.12 -23.00 -23.26
CA ILE A 104 -11.96 -24.27 -23.99
C ILE A 104 -11.53 -25.35 -23.00
N GLU A 105 -12.45 -26.27 -22.68
CA GLU A 105 -12.16 -27.47 -21.89
C GLU A 105 -11.05 -28.30 -22.55
N GLY A 106 -10.00 -28.64 -21.80
CA GLY A 106 -8.83 -29.30 -22.35
C GLY A 106 -7.72 -29.55 -21.34
N THR A 107 -6.57 -30.08 -21.80
CA THR A 107 -5.41 -30.40 -20.94
C THR A 107 -4.88 -29.20 -20.16
N HIS A 108 -5.04 -27.99 -20.71
CA HIS A 108 -4.67 -26.73 -20.05
C HIS A 108 -5.51 -26.42 -18.81
N GLN A 109 -6.72 -26.95 -18.67
CA GLN A 109 -7.60 -26.70 -17.52
C GLN A 109 -6.96 -27.17 -16.19
N LYS A 110 -6.17 -28.24 -16.21
CA LYS A 110 -5.38 -28.68 -15.04
C LYS A 110 -4.36 -27.62 -14.57
N TYR A 111 -3.78 -26.88 -15.52
CA TYR A 111 -2.88 -25.77 -15.21
C TYR A 111 -3.66 -24.52 -14.76
N VAL A 112 -4.83 -24.25 -15.37
CA VAL A 112 -5.72 -23.16 -14.95
C VAL A 112 -6.16 -23.34 -13.50
N GLU A 113 -6.71 -24.51 -13.13
CA GLU A 113 -7.11 -24.81 -11.76
C GLU A 113 -5.95 -24.75 -10.76
N TYR A 114 -4.75 -25.21 -11.16
CA TYR A 114 -3.55 -25.10 -10.34
C TYR A 114 -3.13 -23.65 -10.12
N LEU A 115 -3.13 -22.84 -11.20
CA LEU A 115 -2.80 -21.42 -11.13
C LEU A 115 -3.83 -20.63 -10.33
N GLU A 116 -5.13 -20.93 -10.45
CA GLU A 116 -6.18 -20.33 -9.63
C GLU A 116 -5.98 -20.65 -8.15
N LYS A 117 -5.80 -21.93 -7.80
CA LYS A 117 -5.56 -22.37 -6.41
C LYS A 117 -4.30 -21.72 -5.83
N LYS A 118 -3.19 -21.68 -6.56
CA LYS A 118 -1.95 -21.02 -6.12
C LYS A 118 -2.09 -19.49 -6.08
N PHE A 119 -2.83 -18.87 -7.00
CA PHE A 119 -3.05 -17.42 -7.00
C PHE A 119 -3.93 -16.97 -5.83
N LEU A 120 -5.06 -17.64 -5.58
CA LEU A 120 -5.92 -17.37 -4.43
C LEU A 120 -5.17 -17.57 -3.10
N TRP A 121 -4.34 -18.60 -3.02
CA TRP A 121 -3.50 -18.87 -1.85
C TRP A 121 -2.38 -17.83 -1.66
N CYS A 122 -1.72 -17.38 -2.74
CA CYS A 122 -0.77 -16.25 -2.67
C CYS A 122 -1.48 -14.95 -2.28
N ALA A 123 -2.64 -14.67 -2.86
CA ALA A 123 -3.46 -13.49 -2.56
C ALA A 123 -3.97 -13.50 -1.11
N TYR A 124 -4.23 -14.67 -0.53
CA TYR A 124 -4.53 -14.84 0.88
C TYR A 124 -3.34 -14.45 1.77
N TRP A 125 -2.13 -14.95 1.50
CA TRP A 125 -0.93 -14.58 2.26
C TRP A 125 -0.54 -13.10 2.10
N VAL A 126 -0.59 -12.57 0.87
CA VAL A 126 -0.41 -11.14 0.57
C VAL A 126 -1.47 -10.30 1.29
N GLY A 127 -2.73 -10.73 1.26
CA GLY A 127 -3.84 -10.07 1.96
C GLY A 127 -3.63 -10.03 3.48
N LEU A 128 -3.24 -11.15 4.10
CA LEU A 128 -2.85 -11.19 5.52
C LEU A 128 -1.66 -10.27 5.82
N GLY A 129 -0.71 -10.12 4.88
CA GLY A 129 0.40 -9.17 4.98
C GLY A 129 -0.06 -7.71 4.96
N ILE A 130 -0.96 -7.36 4.04
CA ILE A 130 -1.55 -6.01 3.93
C ILE A 130 -2.36 -5.68 5.18
N LEU A 131 -3.22 -6.60 5.64
CA LEU A 131 -3.99 -6.45 6.88
C LEU A 131 -3.08 -6.37 8.12
N SER A 132 -1.89 -6.99 8.09
CA SER A 132 -0.88 -6.89 9.17
C SER A 132 -0.23 -5.49 9.25
N SER A 133 -0.04 -4.82 8.12
CA SER A 133 0.49 -3.44 8.05
C SER A 133 -0.57 -2.36 8.30
N VAL A 134 -1.79 -2.53 7.78
CA VAL A 134 -2.88 -1.54 7.91
C VAL A 134 -3.65 -1.70 9.23
N GLY A 135 -3.62 -2.88 9.85
CA GLY A 135 -4.47 -3.26 10.97
C GLY A 135 -3.91 -2.98 12.38
N LEU A 136 -4.25 -1.82 12.94
CA LEU A 136 -4.34 -1.60 14.39
C LEU A 136 -3.05 -1.87 15.19
N GLY A 137 -1.96 -1.23 14.78
CA GLY A 137 -0.80 -0.92 15.64
C GLY A 137 0.12 -2.07 16.06
N THR A 138 -0.15 -3.32 15.69
CA THR A 138 0.67 -4.48 16.09
C THR A 138 0.79 -5.54 14.99
N GLY A 139 1.58 -5.27 13.94
CA GLY A 139 1.90 -6.28 12.92
C GLY A 139 2.53 -7.57 13.49
N LEU A 140 3.25 -7.46 14.62
CA LEU A 140 3.75 -8.60 15.40
C LEU A 140 2.61 -9.48 15.98
N HIS A 141 1.47 -8.90 16.37
CA HIS A 141 0.32 -9.66 16.85
C HIS A 141 -0.35 -10.43 15.69
N THR A 142 -0.47 -9.82 14.52
CA THR A 142 -1.00 -10.50 13.31
C THR A 142 -0.04 -11.60 12.83
N PHE A 143 1.27 -11.38 12.91
CA PHE A 143 2.26 -12.44 12.71
C PHE A 143 2.05 -13.62 13.68
N LEU A 144 1.90 -13.34 14.98
CA LEU A 144 1.71 -14.37 16.02
C LEU A 144 0.36 -15.12 15.94
N LEU A 145 -0.66 -14.58 15.26
CA LEU A 145 -1.94 -15.26 15.07
C LEU A 145 -2.01 -16.12 13.80
N TYR A 146 -1.30 -15.75 12.73
CA TYR A 146 -1.41 -16.42 11.43
C TYR A 146 -0.12 -17.12 10.99
N LEU A 147 0.96 -16.37 10.77
CA LEU A 147 2.19 -16.92 10.20
C LEU A 147 3.02 -17.71 11.23
N GLY A 148 3.08 -17.24 12.48
CA GLY A 148 3.78 -17.93 13.57
C GLY A 148 3.25 -19.35 13.84
N PRO A 149 1.93 -19.53 14.07
CA PRO A 149 1.32 -20.84 14.27
C PRO A 149 1.44 -21.75 13.04
N HIS A 150 1.39 -21.17 11.83
CA HIS A 150 1.61 -21.92 10.60
C HIS A 150 3.05 -22.45 10.48
N ILE A 151 4.06 -21.60 10.73
CA ILE A 151 5.47 -22.06 10.75
C ILE A 151 5.65 -23.12 11.85
N ALA A 152 5.06 -22.93 13.03
CA ALA A 152 5.14 -23.88 14.13
C ALA A 152 4.56 -25.26 13.76
N SER A 153 3.35 -25.33 13.18
CA SER A 153 2.74 -26.61 12.78
C SER A 153 3.52 -27.30 11.67
N VAL A 154 4.06 -26.54 10.71
CA VAL A 154 4.96 -27.08 9.67
C VAL A 154 6.28 -27.59 10.26
N THR A 155 6.87 -26.91 11.25
CA THR A 155 8.08 -27.39 11.94
C THR A 155 7.82 -28.68 12.73
N LEU A 156 6.68 -28.76 13.43
CA LEU A 156 6.31 -29.92 14.24
C LEU A 156 6.07 -31.15 13.35
N ALA A 157 5.21 -31.01 12.35
CA ALA A 157 4.92 -32.10 11.40
C ALA A 157 6.18 -32.55 10.64
N ALA A 158 7.11 -31.65 10.33
CA ALA A 158 8.39 -32.04 9.74
C ALA A 158 9.20 -32.96 10.68
N TYR A 159 9.29 -32.62 11.97
CA TYR A 159 9.98 -33.44 12.97
C TYR A 159 9.26 -34.75 13.31
N GLU A 160 7.93 -34.79 13.27
CA GLU A 160 7.13 -36.00 13.50
C GLU A 160 7.16 -36.96 12.30
N CYS A 161 7.06 -36.44 11.07
CA CYS A 161 6.98 -37.24 9.84
C CYS A 161 8.33 -37.59 9.19
N GLY A 162 9.46 -37.25 9.82
CA GLY A 162 10.81 -37.48 9.25
C GLY A 162 11.11 -36.68 7.96
N SER A 163 10.20 -35.81 7.51
CA SER A 163 10.14 -35.34 6.13
C SER A 163 9.30 -34.07 5.96
N VAL A 164 9.54 -33.32 4.87
CA VAL A 164 8.73 -32.13 4.49
C VAL A 164 7.73 -32.40 3.35
N SER A 165 7.51 -33.67 3.03
CA SER A 165 6.70 -34.17 1.92
C SER A 165 5.27 -34.58 2.33
N PHE A 166 4.71 -33.89 3.33
CA PHE A 166 3.30 -33.92 3.67
C PHE A 166 2.46 -33.06 2.69
N PRO A 167 1.13 -33.27 2.58
CA PRO A 167 0.27 -32.56 1.64
C PRO A 167 0.38 -31.03 1.69
N GLU A 168 0.24 -30.39 0.52
CA GLU A 168 0.18 -28.94 0.38
C GLU A 168 -1.14 -28.36 0.90
N PRO A 169 -1.18 -27.06 1.26
CA PRO A 169 -2.39 -26.41 1.74
C PRO A 169 -3.54 -26.42 0.71
N PRO A 170 -4.82 -26.48 1.14
CA PRO A 170 -5.29 -26.33 2.52
C PRO A 170 -4.95 -27.53 3.43
N TYR A 171 -4.27 -27.26 4.54
CA TYR A 171 -3.94 -28.28 5.52
C TYR A 171 -5.22 -28.66 6.30
N PRO A 172 -5.52 -29.95 6.51
CA PRO A 172 -6.50 -30.36 7.51
C PRO A 172 -6.00 -30.04 8.93
N ASP A 173 -6.87 -30.14 9.93
CA ASP A 173 -6.58 -29.80 11.34
C ASP A 173 -5.37 -30.54 11.95
N GLN A 174 -4.94 -31.63 11.33
CA GLN A 174 -3.74 -32.41 11.67
C GLN A 174 -3.00 -32.76 10.38
N ILE A 175 -1.70 -32.45 10.29
CA ILE A 175 -0.89 -32.75 9.11
C ILE A 175 -0.58 -34.25 9.09
N ILE A 176 -1.07 -34.96 8.08
CA ILE A 176 -0.91 -36.41 7.93
C ILE A 176 0.44 -36.71 7.25
N CYS A 177 1.25 -37.58 7.86
CA CYS A 177 2.51 -38.05 7.27
C CYS A 177 2.25 -38.98 6.05
N PRO A 178 3.14 -38.99 5.04
CA PRO A 178 3.06 -39.96 3.94
C PRO A 178 3.35 -41.40 4.43
N ASP A 179 2.66 -42.39 3.85
CA ASP A 179 2.86 -43.82 4.16
C ASP A 179 4.25 -44.34 3.73
N GLU A 180 4.87 -43.73 2.72
CA GLU A 180 6.24 -44.07 2.33
C GLU A 180 7.24 -43.50 3.34
N GLN A 181 7.84 -44.40 4.13
CA GLN A 181 8.92 -44.08 5.06
C GLN A 181 10.11 -43.50 4.29
N ALA A 182 10.23 -42.18 4.29
CA ALA A 182 11.40 -41.49 3.77
C ALA A 182 12.65 -42.01 4.50
N LEU A 183 13.72 -42.32 3.74
CA LEU A 183 15.03 -42.63 4.31
C LEU A 183 15.42 -41.56 5.35
N GLU A 184 16.13 -41.96 6.41
CA GLU A 184 16.52 -41.15 7.58
C GLU A 184 17.41 -39.92 7.24
N GLY A 185 16.85 -38.97 6.52
CA GLY A 185 17.43 -37.66 6.25
C GLY A 185 17.22 -36.77 7.46
N SER A 186 18.30 -36.44 8.16
CA SER A 186 18.24 -35.54 9.31
C SER A 186 17.63 -34.19 8.92
N ILE A 187 16.44 -33.90 9.47
CA ILE A 187 15.68 -32.70 9.12
C ILE A 187 16.45 -31.47 9.57
N THR A 188 16.94 -30.69 8.60
CA THR A 188 17.64 -29.44 8.87
C THR A 188 16.65 -28.29 8.95
N LEU A 189 16.98 -27.27 9.75
CA LEU A 189 16.24 -26.01 9.78
C LEU A 189 16.15 -25.36 8.39
N TRP A 190 17.16 -25.57 7.53
CA TRP A 190 17.14 -25.12 6.13
C TRP A 190 16.05 -25.83 5.30
N THR A 191 15.86 -27.14 5.50
CA THR A 191 14.81 -27.92 4.85
C THR A 191 13.43 -27.36 5.20
N ILE A 192 13.18 -27.10 6.50
CA ILE A 192 11.91 -26.53 6.97
C ILE A 192 11.73 -25.08 6.47
N MET A 193 12.76 -24.23 6.58
CA MET A 193 12.74 -22.87 6.05
C MET A 193 12.44 -22.83 4.55
N SER A 194 12.95 -23.80 3.77
CA SER A 194 12.66 -23.90 2.34
C SER A 194 11.19 -24.24 2.04
N LYS A 195 10.51 -24.96 2.95
CA LYS A 195 9.10 -25.37 2.82
C LYS A 195 8.11 -24.24 3.14
N VAL A 196 8.43 -23.35 4.09
CA VAL A 196 7.60 -22.17 4.48
C VAL A 196 8.01 -20.86 3.80
N ARG A 197 9.05 -20.89 2.95
CA ARG A 197 9.63 -19.68 2.37
C ARG A 197 8.63 -18.87 1.57
N LEU A 198 7.74 -19.53 0.82
CA LEU A 198 6.88 -18.85 -0.14
C LEU A 198 5.71 -18.16 0.57
N GLU A 199 5.14 -18.81 1.58
CA GLU A 199 4.20 -18.24 2.56
C GLU A 199 4.77 -16.99 3.22
N ALA A 200 5.97 -17.10 3.81
CA ALA A 200 6.63 -15.99 4.49
C ALA A 200 7.00 -14.84 3.53
N CYS A 201 7.45 -15.14 2.31
CA CYS A 201 7.74 -14.12 1.29
C CYS A 201 6.46 -13.44 0.76
N MET A 202 5.36 -14.17 0.55
CA MET A 202 4.08 -13.58 0.14
C MET A 202 3.50 -12.68 1.24
N TRP A 203 3.57 -13.13 2.50
CA TRP A 203 3.15 -12.31 3.65
C TRP A 203 4.00 -11.03 3.78
N GLY A 204 5.33 -11.15 3.71
CA GLY A 204 6.24 -9.99 3.74
C GLY A 204 6.02 -9.03 2.57
N ALA A 205 5.75 -9.54 1.36
CA ALA A 205 5.38 -8.72 0.21
C ALA A 205 4.05 -8.00 0.42
N GLY A 206 3.07 -8.63 1.08
CA GLY A 206 1.83 -7.98 1.50
C GLY A 206 2.05 -6.82 2.46
N THR A 207 2.93 -7.00 3.46
CA THR A 207 3.30 -5.91 4.39
C THR A 207 4.00 -4.76 3.65
N ALA A 208 4.90 -5.05 2.71
CA ALA A 208 5.55 -4.05 1.85
C ALA A 208 4.57 -3.33 0.88
N ILE A 209 3.42 -3.94 0.58
CA ILE A 209 2.34 -3.30 -0.20
C ILE A 209 1.47 -2.41 0.71
N GLY A 210 1.24 -2.79 1.97
CA GLY A 210 0.43 -2.00 2.90
C GLY A 210 1.13 -0.77 3.49
N GLU A 211 2.47 -0.72 3.50
CA GLU A 211 3.24 0.51 3.80
C GLU A 211 3.34 1.47 2.59
N LEU A 212 2.94 1.02 1.39
CA LEU A 212 3.12 1.79 0.16
C LEU A 212 2.27 3.08 0.08
N PRO A 213 1.01 3.13 0.58
CA PRO A 213 0.24 4.37 0.66
C PRO A 213 0.92 5.45 1.53
N PRO A 214 1.22 5.24 2.84
CA PRO A 214 1.89 6.26 3.64
C PRO A 214 3.31 6.59 3.12
N TYR A 215 4.01 5.64 2.49
CA TYR A 215 5.29 5.93 1.81
C TYR A 215 5.14 6.92 0.66
N PHE A 216 4.19 6.72 -0.26
CA PHE A 216 3.96 7.66 -1.37
C PHE A 216 3.46 9.01 -0.88
N MET A 217 2.59 9.01 0.13
CA MET A 217 2.08 10.20 0.82
C MET A 217 3.23 11.05 1.40
N ALA A 218 4.07 10.49 2.27
CA ALA A 218 5.21 11.20 2.86
C ALA A 218 6.27 11.60 1.81
N ARG A 219 6.45 10.80 0.75
CA ARG A 219 7.35 11.11 -0.36
C ARG A 219 6.85 12.25 -1.24
N ALA A 220 5.54 12.38 -1.43
CA ALA A 220 4.94 13.50 -2.17
C ALA A 220 5.19 14.81 -1.41
N ALA A 221 4.80 14.88 -0.13
CA ALA A 221 5.02 16.06 0.72
C ALA A 221 6.49 16.54 0.69
N ARG A 222 7.45 15.62 0.86
CA ARG A 222 8.89 15.95 0.79
C ARG A 222 9.35 16.45 -0.60
N LEU A 223 8.73 16.00 -1.69
CA LEU A 223 9.13 16.39 -3.05
C LEU A 223 8.45 17.67 -3.53
N SER A 224 7.29 18.03 -2.98
CA SER A 224 6.63 19.31 -3.26
C SER A 224 7.44 20.51 -2.74
N GLY A 225 8.21 20.33 -1.67
CA GLY A 225 9.02 21.41 -1.08
C GLY A 225 8.17 22.54 -0.48
N ALA A 226 6.97 22.19 -0.03
CA ALA A 226 5.90 23.09 0.36
C ALA A 226 6.24 23.98 1.56
N ASP A 227 5.68 25.18 1.58
CA ASP A 227 5.50 25.95 2.82
C ASP A 227 4.37 25.29 3.64
N PRO A 228 4.36 25.39 4.99
CA PRO A 228 3.30 24.78 5.80
C PRO A 228 1.91 25.40 5.61
N ASP A 229 1.78 26.47 4.82
CA ASP A 229 0.51 27.11 4.41
C ASP A 229 -0.04 26.57 3.07
N ASP A 230 0.60 25.57 2.43
CA ASP A 230 0.15 25.02 1.15
C ASP A 230 -1.12 24.13 1.29
N GLU A 231 -2.13 24.41 0.46
CA GLU A 231 -3.49 23.88 0.61
C GLU A 231 -3.58 22.35 0.51
N ASP A 232 -2.72 21.73 -0.30
CA ASP A 232 -2.63 20.27 -0.47
C ASP A 232 -2.04 19.55 0.77
N TYR A 233 -1.43 20.30 1.70
CA TYR A 233 -0.88 19.80 2.96
C TYR A 233 -1.93 19.83 4.09
N GLU A 234 -2.76 20.89 4.16
CA GLU A 234 -3.88 21.00 5.11
C GLU A 234 -4.88 19.82 4.94
N GLU A 235 -5.37 19.58 3.72
CA GLU A 235 -6.32 18.49 3.41
C GLU A 235 -5.71 17.10 3.69
N PHE A 236 -4.39 16.99 3.61
CA PHE A 236 -3.63 15.77 3.84
C PHE A 236 -3.42 15.46 5.33
N GLU A 237 -3.15 16.47 6.17
CA GLU A 237 -3.12 16.30 7.63
C GLU A 237 -4.52 15.99 8.17
N GLU A 238 -5.59 16.64 7.67
CA GLU A 238 -6.98 16.28 8.05
C GLU A 238 -7.31 14.82 7.73
N MET A 239 -6.88 14.29 6.57
CA MET A 239 -7.05 12.87 6.23
C MET A 239 -6.24 11.93 7.13
N LEU A 240 -5.05 12.34 7.57
CA LEU A 240 -4.22 11.56 8.51
C LEU A 240 -4.83 11.54 9.91
N GLU A 241 -5.28 12.68 10.44
CA GLU A 241 -6.00 12.75 11.71
C GLU A 241 -7.31 11.94 11.66
N GLN A 242 -8.04 11.98 10.54
CA GLN A 242 -9.25 11.17 10.38
C GLN A 242 -8.94 9.65 10.36
N ALA A 243 -7.82 9.24 9.77
CA ALA A 243 -7.37 7.85 9.79
C ALA A 243 -6.89 7.41 11.19
N GLU A 244 -6.11 8.25 11.89
CA GLU A 244 -5.62 7.96 13.24
C GLU A 244 -6.78 7.91 14.26
N THR A 245 -7.69 8.89 14.23
CA THR A 245 -8.88 8.88 15.11
C THR A 245 -9.79 7.68 14.83
N ALA A 246 -9.96 7.26 13.57
CA ALA A 246 -10.66 6.01 13.25
C ALA A 246 -9.96 4.77 13.83
N GLN A 247 -8.61 4.74 13.83
CA GLN A 247 -7.84 3.66 14.46
C GLN A 247 -7.89 3.70 15.99
N ASP A 248 -7.89 4.87 16.63
CA ASP A 248 -8.08 4.99 18.09
C ASP A 248 -9.48 4.53 18.52
N ILE A 249 -10.52 4.96 17.80
CA ILE A 249 -11.91 4.53 18.05
C ILE A 249 -12.04 3.01 17.91
N ALA A 250 -11.46 2.42 16.86
CA ALA A 250 -11.44 0.97 16.67
C ALA A 250 -10.64 0.24 17.76
N THR A 251 -9.52 0.82 18.22
CA THR A 251 -8.68 0.25 19.29
C THR A 251 -9.38 0.31 20.65
N ARG A 252 -10.06 1.40 20.96
CA ARG A 252 -10.86 1.57 22.18
C ARG A 252 -12.11 0.68 22.18
N ALA A 253 -12.74 0.45 21.03
CA ALA A 253 -13.79 -0.56 20.86
C ALA A 253 -13.26 -1.98 21.10
N LYS A 254 -12.09 -2.33 20.55
CA LYS A 254 -11.42 -3.63 20.76
C LYS A 254 -11.08 -3.89 22.23
N LEU A 255 -10.56 -2.87 22.93
CA LEU A 255 -10.31 -2.90 24.38
C LEU A 255 -11.61 -3.03 25.19
N GLY A 256 -12.69 -2.36 24.77
CA GLY A 256 -14.02 -2.49 25.37
C GLY A 256 -14.56 -3.93 25.30
N VAL A 257 -14.46 -4.56 24.12
CA VAL A 257 -14.84 -5.97 23.92
C VAL A 257 -13.99 -6.91 24.77
N GLN A 258 -12.67 -6.74 24.82
CA GLN A 258 -11.78 -7.57 25.65
C GLN A 258 -12.12 -7.46 27.15
N ASN A 259 -12.33 -6.25 27.66
CA ASN A 259 -12.76 -6.02 29.04
C ASN A 259 -14.14 -6.67 29.33
N MET A 260 -15.08 -6.60 28.38
CA MET A 260 -16.39 -7.24 28.52
C MET A 260 -16.28 -8.76 28.56
N VAL A 261 -15.49 -9.37 27.66
CA VAL A 261 -15.25 -10.83 27.63
C VAL A 261 -14.58 -11.29 28.92
N GLN A 262 -13.56 -10.58 29.42
CA GLN A 262 -12.95 -10.90 30.72
C GLN A 262 -13.95 -10.80 31.86
N LYS A 263 -14.77 -9.75 31.92
CA LYS A 263 -15.76 -9.54 32.99
C LYS A 263 -16.86 -10.60 32.99
N VAL A 264 -17.39 -10.96 31.82
CA VAL A 264 -18.39 -12.05 31.68
C VAL A 264 -17.77 -13.41 31.98
N GLY A 265 -16.55 -13.68 31.50
CA GLY A 265 -15.81 -14.91 31.79
C GLY A 265 -15.54 -15.10 33.29
N PHE A 266 -15.16 -14.04 33.99
CA PHE A 266 -14.96 -14.06 35.44
C PHE A 266 -16.29 -14.35 36.17
N PHE A 267 -17.39 -13.69 35.76
CA PHE A 267 -18.71 -13.90 36.36
C PHE A 267 -19.20 -15.35 36.18
N TRP A 268 -19.02 -15.93 34.99
CA TRP A 268 -19.35 -17.34 34.71
C TRP A 268 -18.52 -18.30 35.57
N ASN A 269 -17.21 -18.11 35.66
CA ASN A 269 -16.31 -18.96 36.46
C ASN A 269 -16.57 -18.83 37.97
N SER A 270 -16.97 -17.65 38.44
CA SER A 270 -17.41 -17.44 39.83
C SER A 270 -18.76 -18.12 40.11
N SER A 271 -19.70 -18.08 39.16
CA SER A 271 -21.03 -18.68 39.33
C SER A 271 -21.00 -20.21 39.32
N LEU A 272 -20.13 -20.85 38.51
CA LEU A 272 -19.91 -22.31 38.57
C LEU A 272 -19.32 -22.76 39.92
N ARG A 273 -18.49 -21.93 40.56
CA ARG A 273 -17.84 -22.26 41.85
C ARG A 273 -18.77 -22.14 43.07
N LEU A 274 -20.04 -21.76 42.85
CA LEU A 274 -21.11 -21.75 43.87
C LEU A 274 -22.12 -22.89 43.66
N TYR A 275 -21.87 -23.79 42.71
CA TYR A 275 -22.73 -24.93 42.35
C TYR A 275 -22.00 -26.28 42.39
N SER A 276 -20.90 -26.35 43.17
CA SER A 276 -20.09 -27.56 43.44
C SER A 276 -19.64 -27.59 44.90
#